data_AF-A0A1Y2J5N0-F1
#
_entry.id   AF-A0A1Y2J5N0-F1
#
_cell.length_a   1.000
_cell.length_b   1.000
_cell.length_c   1.000
_cell.angle_alpha   90.00
_cell.angle_beta   90.00
_cell.angle_gamma   90.00
#
_symmetry.space_group_name_H-M   'P 1'
#
loop_
_entity.id
_entity.type
_entity.pdbx_description
1 polymer ?
#
loop_
_entity_poly.entity_id
_entity_poly.type
_entity_poly.pdbx_seq_one_letter_code
_entity_poly.pdbx_strand_id
1 'polypeptide(L)'
;MWSGSAQATAVDWTNGVRFENSLVIVAFTVLYYDYLLTLFDEVQYFWKSARISAVSVLFVIIRYLGLLGPVPFVLEYFGHLPENMPNVANLPSSICYCQPGYCVMLVCRTYALYERNKRILFLLIVIHVGGGIFCLISIVTNLSPAKTTIPLPFTFSGCDLSLTDQQGIHLALAWGAMLWFDTTIFVLTFVRALRMRRHLPGGLLEMMFRDGTIYYGIMVAANVTNTITFLITPSGSPMKGMSTTLTNVYVAANATSSYRRLFELSPERMECDEHASAIEADDLRRDADRGTHT
;
A
#
# COMPACT_ATOMS: atom_id res chain seq x y z
N MET A 1 -38.33 -18.88 -18.75
CA MET A 1 -38.00 -20.02 -17.87
C MET A 1 -36.49 -20.12 -17.85
N TRP A 2 -35.85 -19.63 -16.80
CA TRP A 2 -34.39 -19.70 -16.66
C TRP A 2 -33.98 -21.17 -16.57
N SER A 3 -32.99 -21.61 -17.35
CA SER A 3 -32.44 -22.96 -17.19
C SER A 3 -31.85 -23.09 -15.78
N GLY A 4 -31.98 -24.25 -15.13
CA GLY A 4 -31.43 -24.45 -13.78
C GLY A 4 -29.93 -24.15 -13.67
N SER A 5 -29.19 -24.25 -14.79
CA SER A 5 -27.80 -23.83 -14.91
C SER A 5 -27.61 -22.32 -14.72
N ALA A 6 -28.48 -21.48 -15.26
CA ALA A 6 -28.36 -20.01 -15.16
C ALA A 6 -28.63 -19.51 -13.73
N GLN A 7 -29.55 -20.17 -13.00
CA GLN A 7 -29.78 -19.88 -11.59
C GLN A 7 -28.58 -20.26 -10.71
N ALA A 8 -27.96 -21.42 -10.94
CA ALA A 8 -26.77 -21.82 -10.19
C ALA A 8 -25.61 -20.82 -10.40
N THR A 9 -25.34 -20.43 -11.65
CA THR A 9 -24.31 -19.42 -11.96
C THR A 9 -24.60 -18.08 -11.30
N ALA A 10 -25.87 -17.64 -11.23
CA ALA A 10 -26.23 -16.39 -10.58
C ALA A 10 -25.99 -16.41 -9.06
N VAL A 11 -26.24 -17.55 -8.40
CA VAL A 11 -26.00 -17.71 -6.96
C VAL A 11 -24.50 -17.66 -6.64
N ASP A 12 -23.68 -18.39 -7.41
CA ASP A 12 -22.22 -18.39 -7.23
C ASP A 12 -21.62 -17.00 -7.46
N TRP A 13 -22.09 -16.32 -8.50
CA TRP A 13 -21.67 -14.94 -8.80
C TRP A 13 -22.04 -13.98 -7.66
N THR A 14 -23.28 -14.06 -7.15
CA THR A 14 -23.73 -13.21 -6.03
C THR A 14 -22.93 -13.47 -4.76
N ASN A 15 -22.59 -14.73 -4.47
CA ASN A 15 -21.75 -15.09 -3.33
C ASN A 15 -20.33 -14.52 -3.46
N GLY A 16 -19.77 -14.54 -4.68
CA GLY A 16 -18.49 -13.90 -4.98
C GLY A 16 -18.50 -12.41 -4.69
N VAL A 17 -19.48 -11.68 -5.23
CA VAL A 17 -19.60 -10.23 -4.99
C VAL A 17 -19.77 -9.91 -3.50
N ARG A 18 -20.56 -10.70 -2.77
CA ARG A 18 -20.73 -10.51 -1.31
C ARG A 18 -19.42 -10.71 -0.55
N PHE A 19 -18.64 -11.72 -0.93
CA PHE A 19 -17.34 -11.99 -0.33
C PHE A 19 -16.37 -10.84 -0.58
N GLU A 20 -16.29 -10.35 -1.81
CA GLU A 20 -15.47 -9.20 -2.17
C GLU A 20 -15.88 -7.94 -1.40
N ASN A 21 -17.17 -7.60 -1.38
CA ASN A 21 -17.69 -6.45 -0.65
C ASN A 21 -17.36 -6.54 0.85
N SER A 22 -17.40 -7.74 1.43
CA SER A 22 -17.03 -7.96 2.84
C SER A 22 -15.54 -7.68 3.07
N LEU A 23 -14.66 -8.16 2.19
CA LEU A 23 -13.22 -7.87 2.27
C LEU A 23 -12.92 -6.38 2.12
N VAL A 24 -13.61 -5.70 1.20
CA VAL A 24 -13.50 -4.26 0.98
C VAL A 24 -13.90 -3.46 2.23
N ILE A 25 -15.02 -3.83 2.88
CA ILE A 25 -15.45 -3.21 4.14
C ILE A 25 -14.42 -3.41 5.25
N VAL A 26 -13.87 -4.62 5.39
CA VAL A 26 -12.81 -4.90 6.37
C VAL A 26 -11.59 -4.03 6.09
N ALA A 27 -11.16 -3.94 4.83
CA ALA A 27 -10.03 -3.11 4.42
C ALA A 27 -10.25 -1.64 4.80
N PHE A 28 -11.41 -1.07 4.45
CA PHE A 28 -11.71 0.32 4.80
C PHE A 28 -11.81 0.55 6.29
N THR A 29 -12.41 -0.38 7.02
CA THR A 29 -12.48 -0.29 8.48
C THR A 29 -11.07 -0.19 9.06
N VAL A 30 -10.14 -1.03 8.62
CA VAL A 30 -8.74 -0.98 9.05
C VAL A 30 -8.06 0.33 8.64
N LEU A 31 -8.26 0.80 7.40
CA LEU A 31 -7.68 2.05 6.91
C LEU A 31 -8.09 3.25 7.75
N TYR A 32 -9.40 3.44 7.94
CA TYR A 32 -9.93 4.57 8.71
C TYR A 32 -9.59 4.44 10.19
N TYR A 33 -9.58 3.22 10.73
CA TYR A 33 -9.17 2.98 12.12
C TYR A 33 -7.70 3.38 12.35
N ASP A 34 -6.77 2.94 11.49
CA ASP A 34 -5.35 3.31 11.56
C ASP A 34 -5.16 4.83 11.39
N TYR A 35 -5.93 5.44 10.47
CA TYR A 35 -5.90 6.89 10.27
C TYR A 35 -6.32 7.64 11.54
N LEU A 36 -7.45 7.26 12.16
CA LEU A 36 -7.96 7.92 13.36
C LEU A 36 -7.00 7.78 14.54
N LEU A 37 -6.35 6.62 14.70
CA LEU A 37 -5.34 6.42 15.73
C LEU A 37 -4.12 7.33 15.53
N THR A 38 -3.69 7.51 14.28
CA THR A 38 -2.48 8.28 13.96
C THR A 38 -2.73 9.78 13.78
N LEU A 39 -3.99 10.22 13.69
CA LEU A 39 -4.36 11.62 13.45
C LEU A 39 -3.90 12.56 14.56
N PHE A 40 -4.05 12.17 15.84
CA PHE A 40 -3.65 13.02 16.96
C PHE A 40 -2.14 13.23 16.99
N ASP A 41 -1.37 12.15 16.83
CA ASP A 41 0.09 12.20 16.70
C ASP A 41 0.49 13.07 15.50
N GLU A 42 -0.19 12.93 14.37
CA GLU A 42 0.07 13.72 13.17
C GLU A 42 -0.16 15.21 13.42
N VAL A 43 -1.26 15.59 14.05
CA VAL A 43 -1.52 17.00 14.38
C VAL A 43 -0.47 17.55 15.35
N GLN A 44 -0.06 16.77 16.35
CA GLN A 44 0.91 17.21 17.34
C GLN A 44 2.34 17.31 16.79
N TYR A 45 2.80 16.31 16.06
CA TYR A 45 4.19 16.21 15.64
C TYR A 45 4.44 16.73 14.22
N PHE A 46 3.50 16.51 13.30
CA PHE A 46 3.66 16.95 11.92
C PHE A 46 3.17 18.38 11.74
N TRP A 47 1.90 18.67 12.05
CA TRP A 47 1.30 19.97 11.73
C TRP A 47 1.81 21.11 12.62
N LYS A 48 2.20 20.84 13.87
CA LYS A 48 2.74 21.87 14.78
C LYS A 48 4.25 22.04 14.72
N SER A 49 5.00 21.01 14.31
CA SER A 49 6.46 20.98 14.50
C SER A 49 7.28 20.56 13.27
N ALA A 50 6.67 20.06 12.19
CA ALA A 50 7.45 19.59 11.06
C ALA A 50 7.89 20.72 10.12
N ARG A 51 9.14 20.65 9.69
CA ARG A 51 9.62 21.41 8.54
C ARG A 51 9.12 20.78 7.25
N ILE A 52 8.70 21.62 6.30
CA ILE A 52 8.26 21.18 4.98
C ILE A 52 9.49 20.67 4.21
N SER A 53 9.61 19.36 4.09
CA SER A 53 10.61 18.67 3.27
C SER A 53 9.93 17.95 2.11
N ALA A 54 10.70 17.57 1.06
CA ALA A 54 10.17 16.80 -0.06
C ALA A 54 9.52 15.47 0.39
N VAL A 55 10.10 14.81 1.41
CA VAL A 55 9.55 13.57 1.98
C VAL A 55 8.27 13.84 2.77
N SER A 56 8.18 14.99 3.46
CA SER A 56 6.97 15.43 4.17
C SER A 56 5.82 15.73 3.21
N VAL A 57 6.09 16.42 2.10
CA VAL A 57 5.08 16.70 1.05
C VAL A 57 4.62 15.40 0.39
N LEU A 58 5.56 14.52 0.06
CA LEU A 58 5.27 13.22 -0.51
C LEU A 58 4.40 12.37 0.43
N PHE A 59 4.69 12.39 1.73
CA PHE A 59 3.88 11.72 2.74
C PHE A 59 2.44 12.24 2.77
N VAL A 60 2.23 13.56 2.80
CA VAL A 60 0.90 14.19 2.77
C VAL A 60 0.14 13.75 1.53
N ILE A 61 0.77 13.84 0.35
CA ILE A 61 0.15 13.43 -0.91
C ILE A 61 -0.28 11.96 -0.84
N ILE A 62 0.61 11.05 -0.45
CA ILE A 62 0.30 9.62 -0.40
C ILE A 62 -0.77 9.32 0.64
N ARG A 63 -0.73 9.98 1.81
CA ARG A 63 -1.65 9.74 2.90
C ARG A 63 -3.07 10.18 2.57
N TYR A 64 -3.24 11.40 2.05
CA TYR A 64 -4.57 11.90 1.69
C TYR A 64 -5.09 11.28 0.40
N LEU A 65 -4.22 10.97 -0.58
CA LEU A 65 -4.64 10.19 -1.74
C LEU A 65 -5.00 8.75 -1.36
N GLY A 66 -4.31 8.13 -0.41
CA GLY A 66 -4.67 6.81 0.12
C GLY A 66 -5.99 6.81 0.89
N LEU A 67 -6.35 7.92 1.53
CA LEU A 67 -7.61 8.09 2.26
C LEU A 67 -8.80 8.40 1.34
N LEU A 68 -8.61 9.28 0.36
CA LEU A 68 -9.66 9.77 -0.53
C LEU A 68 -9.80 8.95 -1.81
N GLY A 69 -8.69 8.38 -2.30
CA GLY A 69 -8.64 7.58 -3.52
C GLY A 69 -9.59 6.38 -3.52
N PRO A 70 -9.86 5.72 -2.38
CA PRO A 70 -10.83 4.64 -2.33
C PRO A 70 -12.31 5.06 -2.25
N VAL A 71 -12.61 6.34 -1.95
CA VAL A 71 -13.98 6.83 -1.77
C VAL A 71 -14.86 6.64 -3.03
N PRO A 72 -14.38 6.93 -4.25
CA PRO A 72 -15.15 6.65 -5.46
C PRO A 72 -15.48 5.16 -5.63
N PHE A 73 -14.57 4.26 -5.22
CA PHE A 73 -14.82 2.82 -5.27
C PHE A 73 -15.93 2.42 -4.30
N VAL A 74 -15.96 2.97 -3.09
CA VAL A 74 -17.08 2.72 -2.16
C VAL A 74 -18.42 3.12 -2.80
N LEU A 75 -18.45 4.27 -3.48
CA LEU A 75 -19.66 4.72 -4.17
C LEU A 75 -20.03 3.83 -5.36
N GLU A 76 -19.06 3.24 -6.03
CA GLU A 76 -19.27 2.31 -7.15
C GLU A 76 -19.70 0.91 -6.69
N TYR A 77 -19.10 0.37 -5.62
CA TYR A 77 -19.44 -0.95 -5.05
C TYR A 77 -20.78 -0.95 -4.31
N PHE A 78 -21.15 0.17 -3.66
CA PHE A 78 -22.31 0.23 -2.76
C PHE A 78 -23.42 1.21 -3.22
N GLY A 79 -23.14 2.09 -4.17
CA GLY A 79 -24.11 3.07 -4.66
C GLY A 79 -24.98 2.54 -5.81
N HIS A 80 -26.26 2.92 -5.82
CA HIS A 80 -27.09 2.82 -7.02
C HIS A 80 -26.78 4.02 -7.93
N LEU A 81 -25.75 3.88 -8.77
CA LEU A 81 -25.42 4.91 -9.76
C LEU A 81 -26.41 4.80 -10.94
N PRO A 82 -27.06 5.90 -11.36
CA PRO A 82 -27.94 5.88 -12.53
C PRO A 82 -27.13 5.59 -13.81
N GLU A 83 -27.70 4.81 -14.74
CA GLU A 83 -27.10 4.41 -16.04
C GLU A 83 -26.59 5.60 -16.89
N ASN A 84 -27.03 6.82 -16.59
CA ASN A 84 -26.71 8.04 -17.32
C ASN A 84 -25.45 8.77 -16.83
N MET A 85 -24.76 8.29 -15.78
CA MET A 85 -23.45 8.84 -15.45
C MET A 85 -22.43 8.38 -16.51
N PRO A 86 -21.56 9.27 -17.02
CA PRO A 86 -20.45 8.83 -17.85
C PRO A 86 -19.67 7.80 -17.05
N ASN A 87 -19.58 6.58 -17.59
CA ASN A 87 -18.89 5.43 -17.01
C ASN A 87 -17.72 5.88 -16.14
N VAL A 88 -17.90 5.84 -14.81
CA VAL A 88 -16.79 5.99 -13.86
C VAL A 88 -15.78 4.86 -14.09
N ALA A 89 -16.21 3.76 -14.72
CA ALA A 89 -15.38 2.70 -15.30
C ALA A 89 -14.39 3.17 -16.39
N ASN A 90 -14.57 4.38 -16.97
CA ASN A 90 -13.60 5.02 -17.87
C ASN A 90 -12.68 6.01 -17.15
N LEU A 91 -12.75 6.15 -15.81
CA LEU A 91 -11.59 6.68 -15.11
C LEU A 91 -10.46 5.70 -15.42
N PRO A 92 -9.40 6.11 -16.15
CA PRO A 92 -8.31 5.22 -16.48
C PRO A 92 -7.83 4.61 -15.17
N SER A 93 -8.09 3.31 -15.04
CA SER A 93 -7.63 2.39 -14.01
C SER A 93 -6.81 3.09 -12.93
N SER A 94 -7.40 3.17 -11.73
CA SER A 94 -6.87 3.57 -10.42
C SER A 94 -5.44 3.14 -10.05
N ILE A 95 -4.81 2.34 -10.89
CA ILE A 95 -3.39 1.98 -10.91
C ILE A 95 -2.49 3.23 -11.04
N CYS A 96 -2.96 4.33 -11.65
CA CYS A 96 -2.07 5.42 -12.07
C CYS A 96 -1.72 6.46 -10.98
N TYR A 97 -2.61 6.79 -10.03
CA TYR A 97 -2.44 8.03 -9.25
C TYR A 97 -1.77 7.88 -7.87
N CYS A 98 -1.87 6.72 -7.20
CA CYS A 98 -1.34 6.54 -5.83
C CYS A 98 -0.05 5.70 -5.74
N GLN A 99 0.23 4.90 -6.77
CA GLN A 99 1.34 3.93 -6.82
C GLN A 99 2.75 4.55 -6.86
N PRO A 100 3.03 5.59 -7.69
CA PRO A 100 4.38 6.12 -7.82
C PRO A 100 4.91 6.69 -6.51
N GLY A 101 4.04 7.37 -5.75
CA GLY A 101 4.42 7.97 -4.47
C GLY A 101 4.86 6.92 -3.45
N TYR A 102 4.09 5.83 -3.31
CA TYR A 102 4.45 4.72 -2.42
C TYR A 102 5.83 4.15 -2.75
N CYS A 103 6.09 3.92 -4.03
CA CYS A 103 7.36 3.38 -4.49
C CYS A 103 8.53 4.30 -4.12
N VAL A 104 8.39 5.62 -4.34
CA VAL A 104 9.42 6.60 -3.98
C VAL A 104 9.70 6.56 -2.48
N MET A 105 8.66 6.49 -1.64
CA MET A 105 8.86 6.43 -0.19
C MET A 105 9.54 5.13 0.25
N LEU A 106 9.21 3.98 -0.36
CA LEU A 106 9.90 2.72 -0.09
C LEU A 106 11.37 2.77 -0.49
N VAL A 107 11.68 3.40 -1.62
CA VAL A 107 13.07 3.62 -2.05
C VAL A 107 13.79 4.53 -1.05
N CYS A 108 13.18 5.64 -0.63
CA CYS A 108 13.75 6.53 0.39
C CYS A 108 14.03 5.80 1.70
N ARG A 109 13.08 4.99 2.18
CA ARG A 109 13.24 4.18 3.40
C ARG A 109 14.37 3.16 3.26
N THR A 110 14.42 2.44 2.15
CA THR A 110 15.47 1.43 1.91
C THR A 110 16.83 2.09 1.75
N TYR A 111 16.90 3.26 1.10
CA TYR A 111 18.13 4.04 0.96
C TYR A 111 18.66 4.55 2.30
N ALA A 112 17.78 5.06 3.16
CA ALA A 112 18.15 5.47 4.52
C ALA A 112 18.66 4.26 5.34
N LEU A 113 17.99 3.11 5.21
CA LEU A 113 18.35 1.87 5.90
C LEU A 113 19.73 1.32 5.51
N TYR A 114 20.16 1.56 4.27
CA TYR A 114 21.48 1.19 3.76
C TYR A 114 22.51 2.33 3.90
N GLU A 115 22.36 3.18 4.93
CA GLU A 115 23.31 4.25 5.28
C GLU A 115 23.62 5.17 4.08
N ARG A 116 22.59 5.47 3.27
CA ARG A 116 22.73 6.32 2.08
C ARG A 116 23.73 5.81 1.03
N ASN A 117 23.87 4.49 0.91
CA ASN A 117 24.72 3.89 -0.13
C ASN A 117 24.11 4.09 -1.53
N LYS A 118 24.77 4.94 -2.35
CA LYS A 118 24.34 5.27 -3.72
C LYS A 118 24.22 4.06 -4.66
N ARG A 119 24.95 2.96 -4.40
CA ARG A 119 24.86 1.74 -5.22
C ARG A 119 23.50 1.07 -5.10
N ILE A 120 22.95 1.00 -3.89
CA ILE A 120 21.62 0.41 -3.64
C ILE A 120 20.54 1.31 -4.23
N LEU A 121 20.69 2.64 -4.12
CA LEU A 121 19.78 3.58 -4.75
C LEU A 121 19.75 3.41 -6.28
N PHE A 122 20.91 3.32 -6.92
CA PHE A 122 21.01 3.09 -8.36
C PHE A 122 20.33 1.78 -8.77
N LEU A 123 20.59 0.68 -8.04
CA LEU A 123 19.93 -0.62 -8.27
C LEU A 123 18.41 -0.50 -8.17
N LEU A 124 17.89 0.16 -7.12
CA LEU A 124 16.45 0.32 -6.92
C LEU A 124 15.80 1.18 -8.02
N ILE A 125 16.45 2.26 -8.44
CA ILE A 125 15.95 3.12 -9.52
C ILE A 125 15.91 2.35 -10.84
N VAL A 126 16.98 1.63 -11.18
CA VAL A 126 17.05 0.86 -12.45
C VAL A 126 15.95 -0.20 -12.50
N ILE A 127 15.76 -0.97 -11.41
CA ILE A 127 14.70 -1.98 -11.34
C ILE A 127 13.31 -1.33 -11.48
N HIS A 128 13.09 -0.20 -10.80
CA HIS A 128 11.79 0.45 -10.79
C HIS A 128 11.44 1.12 -12.13
N VAL A 129 12.39 1.84 -12.73
CA VAL A 129 12.22 2.47 -14.05
C VAL A 129 12.04 1.40 -15.12
N GLY A 130 12.81 0.30 -15.07
CA GLY A 130 12.65 -0.83 -15.99
C GLY A 130 11.26 -1.46 -15.91
N GLY A 131 10.76 -1.72 -14.70
CA GLY A 131 9.41 -2.23 -14.48
C GLY A 131 8.32 -1.25 -14.94
N GLY A 132 8.47 0.05 -14.65
CA GLY A 132 7.54 1.09 -15.07
C GLY A 132 7.44 1.23 -16.59
N ILE A 133 8.58 1.19 -17.30
CA ILE A 133 8.61 1.20 -18.77
C ILE A 133 7.90 -0.03 -19.34
N PHE A 134 8.15 -1.21 -18.78
CA PHE A 134 7.49 -2.45 -19.19
C PHE A 134 5.96 -2.38 -19.01
N CYS A 135 5.49 -1.83 -17.90
CA CYS A 135 4.07 -1.57 -17.66
C CYS A 135 3.48 -0.58 -18.67
N LEU A 136 4.17 0.54 -18.92
CA LEU A 136 3.72 1.57 -19.87
C LEU A 136 3.57 1.01 -21.28
N ILE A 137 4.52 0.20 -21.75
CA ILE A 137 4.44 -0.49 -23.04
C ILE A 137 3.21 -1.40 -23.08
N SER A 138 2.98 -2.16 -22.01
CA SER A 138 1.83 -3.07 -21.91
C SER A 138 0.48 -2.33 -21.96
N ILE A 139 0.39 -1.14 -21.38
CA ILE A 139 -0.83 -0.32 -21.39
C ILE A 139 -1.06 0.33 -22.77
N VAL A 140 -0.02 0.91 -23.37
CA VAL A 140 -0.12 1.63 -24.66
C VAL A 140 -0.50 0.68 -25.80
N THR A 141 -0.04 -0.57 -25.74
CA THR A 141 -0.44 -1.61 -26.73
C THR A 141 -1.90 -2.06 -26.61
N ASN A 142 -2.63 -1.64 -25.56
CA ASN A 142 -4.01 -2.05 -25.27
C ASN A 142 -5.08 -0.99 -25.62
N LEU A 143 -4.73 0.10 -26.31
CA LEU A 143 -5.63 1.22 -26.65
C LEU A 143 -6.79 0.90 -27.63
N SER A 144 -7.13 -0.37 -27.85
CA SER A 144 -8.38 -0.71 -28.53
C SER A 144 -9.55 -0.60 -27.54
N PRO A 145 -10.64 0.09 -27.88
CA PRO A 145 -11.80 0.23 -26.99
C PRO A 145 -12.44 -1.15 -26.80
N ALA A 146 -12.08 -1.80 -25.69
CA ALA A 146 -12.70 -3.05 -25.28
C ALA A 146 -14.16 -2.74 -24.93
N LYS A 147 -15.10 -3.33 -25.69
CA LYS A 147 -16.50 -3.39 -25.28
C LYS A 147 -16.55 -4.25 -24.02
N THR A 148 -16.66 -3.61 -22.86
CA THR A 148 -16.67 -4.24 -21.52
C THR A 148 -17.96 -5.00 -21.19
N THR A 149 -18.90 -5.11 -22.13
CA THR A 149 -20.11 -5.90 -21.93
C THR A 149 -19.80 -7.38 -22.16
N ILE A 150 -19.42 -8.09 -21.09
CA ILE A 150 -19.44 -9.55 -21.09
C ILE A 150 -20.91 -9.95 -20.96
N PRO A 151 -21.50 -10.71 -21.92
CA PRO A 151 -22.90 -11.10 -21.81
C PRO A 151 -23.06 -12.10 -20.67
N LEU A 152 -23.44 -11.59 -19.49
CA LEU A 152 -23.90 -12.43 -18.39
C LEU A 152 -25.21 -13.10 -18.82
N PRO A 153 -25.43 -14.37 -18.45
CA PRO A 153 -26.68 -15.04 -18.79
C PRO A 153 -27.88 -14.32 -18.16
N PHE A 154 -27.69 -13.59 -17.05
CA PHE A 154 -28.72 -12.91 -16.26
C PHE A 154 -28.64 -11.37 -16.31
N THR A 155 -29.75 -10.70 -16.03
CA THR A 155 -29.82 -9.24 -15.88
C THR A 155 -29.35 -8.83 -14.49
N PHE A 156 -28.30 -8.00 -14.41
CA PHE A 156 -27.79 -7.43 -13.16
C PHE A 156 -27.98 -5.90 -13.19
N SER A 157 -28.51 -5.33 -12.10
CA SER A 157 -28.86 -3.90 -12.01
C SER A 157 -27.74 -3.02 -11.42
N GLY A 158 -26.48 -3.46 -11.47
CA GLY A 158 -25.32 -2.71 -10.96
C GLY A 158 -24.22 -2.55 -12.02
N CYS A 159 -23.14 -1.86 -11.66
CA CYS A 159 -21.99 -1.68 -12.55
C CYS A 159 -21.26 -3.02 -12.76
N ASP A 160 -21.10 -3.45 -14.01
CA ASP A 160 -20.34 -4.65 -14.34
C ASP A 160 -18.83 -4.33 -14.34
N LEU A 161 -18.16 -4.69 -13.24
CA LEU A 161 -16.71 -4.57 -13.06
C LEU A 161 -15.94 -5.76 -13.67
N SER A 162 -16.62 -6.64 -14.39
CA SER A 162 -16.00 -7.85 -14.93
C SER A 162 -14.93 -7.53 -15.96
N LEU A 163 -13.73 -8.06 -15.74
CA LEU A 163 -12.62 -7.92 -16.66
C LEU A 163 -12.62 -9.02 -17.73
N THR A 164 -12.31 -8.63 -18.97
CA THR A 164 -12.00 -9.57 -20.05
C THR A 164 -10.65 -10.26 -19.81
N ASP A 165 -10.43 -11.43 -20.41
CA ASP A 165 -9.16 -12.16 -20.23
C ASP A 165 -7.95 -11.40 -20.79
N GLN A 166 -8.14 -10.68 -21.90
CA GLN A 166 -7.07 -9.84 -22.46
C GLN A 166 -6.68 -8.73 -21.48
N GLN A 167 -7.65 -8.00 -20.92
CA GLN A 167 -7.39 -6.99 -19.89
C GLN A 167 -6.75 -7.61 -18.63
N GLY A 168 -7.22 -8.78 -18.22
CA GLY A 168 -6.67 -9.53 -17.09
C GLY A 168 -5.19 -9.87 -17.24
N ILE A 169 -4.74 -10.29 -18.41
CA ILE A 169 -3.33 -10.61 -18.66
C ILE A 169 -2.44 -9.37 -18.59
N HIS A 170 -2.86 -8.24 -19.19
CA HIS A 170 -2.09 -7.00 -19.12
C HIS A 170 -1.98 -6.47 -17.69
N LEU A 171 -3.07 -6.60 -16.92
CA LEU A 171 -3.06 -6.28 -15.50
C LEU A 171 -2.14 -7.23 -14.74
N ALA A 172 -2.22 -8.54 -14.98
CA ALA A 172 -1.32 -9.51 -14.35
C ALA A 172 0.16 -9.18 -14.59
N LEU A 173 0.52 -8.72 -15.79
CA LEU A 173 1.87 -8.25 -16.11
C LEU A 173 2.25 -7.01 -15.30
N ALA A 174 1.35 -6.02 -15.20
CA ALA A 174 1.59 -4.82 -14.41
C ALA A 174 1.74 -5.13 -12.90
N TRP A 175 0.86 -5.96 -12.36
CA TRP A 175 0.92 -6.46 -10.98
C TRP A 175 2.15 -7.35 -10.74
N GLY A 176 2.60 -8.10 -11.74
CA GLY A 176 3.83 -8.88 -11.68
C GLY A 176 5.08 -8.00 -11.57
N ALA A 177 5.16 -6.90 -12.32
CA ALA A 177 6.26 -5.94 -12.21
C ALA A 177 6.29 -5.26 -10.83
N MET A 178 5.10 -4.95 -10.28
CA MET A 178 4.96 -4.42 -8.93
C MET A 178 5.36 -5.42 -7.85
N LEU A 179 4.93 -6.68 -7.98
CA LEU A 179 5.31 -7.77 -7.10
C LEU A 179 6.84 -7.96 -7.08
N TRP A 180 7.50 -7.88 -8.22
CA TRP A 180 8.96 -7.96 -8.31
C TRP A 180 9.64 -6.83 -7.52
N PHE A 181 9.13 -5.60 -7.63
CA PHE A 181 9.63 -4.46 -6.88
C PHE A 181 9.44 -4.63 -5.37
N ASP A 182 8.22 -4.97 -4.93
CA ASP A 182 7.92 -5.16 -3.51
C ASP A 182 8.74 -6.31 -2.90
N THR A 183 8.95 -7.38 -3.66
CA THR A 183 9.81 -8.50 -3.25
C THR A 183 11.26 -8.05 -3.08
N THR A 184 11.77 -7.21 -3.99
CA THR A 184 13.14 -6.66 -3.89
C THR A 184 13.30 -5.81 -2.62
N ILE A 185 12.35 -4.91 -2.34
CA ILE A 185 12.36 -4.08 -1.14
C ILE A 185 12.25 -4.94 0.12
N PHE A 186 11.37 -5.94 0.13
CA PHE A 186 11.22 -6.88 1.23
C PHE A 186 12.52 -7.62 1.51
N VAL A 187 13.15 -8.22 0.50
CA VAL A 187 14.40 -8.98 0.65
C VAL A 187 15.52 -8.08 1.17
N LEU A 188 15.70 -6.88 0.60
CA LEU A 188 16.73 -5.94 1.07
C LEU A 188 16.51 -5.52 2.51
N THR A 189 15.25 -5.24 2.89
CA THR A 189 14.89 -4.84 4.25
C THR A 189 15.08 -6.00 5.23
N PHE A 190 14.66 -7.20 4.85
CA PHE A 190 14.77 -8.40 5.67
C PHE A 190 16.24 -8.81 5.89
N VAL A 191 17.06 -8.80 4.84
CA VAL A 191 18.50 -9.08 4.96
C VAL A 191 19.17 -8.08 5.89
N ARG A 192 18.83 -6.79 5.80
CA ARG A 192 19.38 -5.78 6.71
C ARG A 192 18.91 -6.00 8.14
N ALA A 193 17.63 -6.29 8.36
CA ALA A 193 17.08 -6.60 9.67
C ALA A 193 17.83 -7.79 10.32
N LEU A 194 18.09 -8.86 9.56
CA LEU A 194 18.86 -10.01 10.04
C LEU A 194 20.32 -9.67 10.35
N ARG A 195 20.98 -8.81 9.56
CA ARG A 195 22.36 -8.37 9.82
C ARG A 195 22.45 -7.53 11.09
N MET A 196 21.50 -6.63 11.33
CA MET A 196 21.46 -5.81 12.54
C MET A 196 21.09 -6.61 13.78
N ARG A 197 20.25 -7.64 13.65
CA ARG A 197 19.95 -8.58 14.75
C ARG A 197 21.21 -9.22 15.33
N ARG A 198 22.23 -9.49 14.51
CA ARG A 198 23.51 -10.04 14.98
C ARG A 198 24.34 -9.05 15.80
N HIS A 199 24.13 -7.75 15.63
CA HIS A 199 24.91 -6.70 16.28
C HIS A 199 24.18 -6.09 17.49
N LEU A 200 22.85 -6.13 17.53
CA LEU A 200 22.01 -5.57 18.59
C LEU A 200 20.90 -6.56 19.00
N PRO A 201 21.21 -7.64 19.73
CA PRO A 201 20.20 -8.58 20.20
C PRO A 201 19.30 -7.94 21.27
N GLY A 202 17.98 -7.92 21.05
CA GLY A 202 16.97 -7.57 22.06
C GLY A 202 16.59 -6.08 22.18
N GLY A 203 17.07 -5.21 21.28
CA GLY A 203 16.80 -3.77 21.34
C GLY A 203 15.45 -3.34 20.73
N LEU A 204 14.96 -2.15 21.11
CA LEU A 204 13.81 -1.46 20.50
C LEU A 204 13.87 -1.46 18.97
N LEU A 205 15.08 -1.28 18.43
CA LEU A 205 15.37 -1.28 17.01
C LEU A 205 15.08 -2.64 16.33
N GLU A 206 15.32 -3.77 17.00
CA GLU A 206 14.99 -5.12 16.48
C GLU A 206 13.47 -5.29 16.36
N MET A 207 12.71 -4.87 17.38
CA MET A 207 11.24 -4.88 17.35
C MET A 207 10.70 -3.94 16.27
N MET A 208 11.30 -2.74 16.19
CA MET A 208 11.31 -1.79 15.08
C MET A 208 11.24 -2.48 13.71
N PHE A 209 12.31 -3.21 13.41
CA PHE A 209 12.51 -3.85 12.11
C PHE A 209 11.61 -5.06 11.90
N ARG A 210 11.39 -5.88 12.92
CA ARG A 210 10.50 -7.05 12.86
C ARG A 210 9.10 -6.65 12.41
N ASP A 211 8.53 -5.64 13.05
CA ASP A 211 7.16 -5.23 12.77
C ASP A 211 7.05 -4.67 11.34
N GLY A 212 8.10 -4.00 10.86
CA GLY A 212 8.14 -3.49 9.48
C GLY A 212 8.24 -4.59 8.44
N THR A 213 9.01 -5.64 8.70
CA THR A 213 9.15 -6.77 7.77
C THR A 213 7.88 -7.60 7.63
N ILE A 214 7.05 -7.68 8.68
CA ILE A 214 5.76 -8.39 8.62
C ILE A 214 4.82 -7.70 7.64
N TYR A 215 4.70 -6.37 7.69
CA TYR A 215 3.88 -5.61 6.74
C TYR A 215 4.33 -5.82 5.29
N TYR A 216 5.64 -5.81 5.03
CA TYR A 216 6.16 -6.09 3.70
C TYR A 216 5.88 -7.52 3.23
N GLY A 217 5.95 -8.50 4.14
CA GLY A 217 5.58 -9.89 3.82
C GLY A 217 4.11 -10.03 3.45
N ILE A 218 3.22 -9.39 4.21
CA ILE A 218 1.77 -9.35 3.91
C ILE A 218 1.51 -8.70 2.55
N MET A 219 2.19 -7.59 2.25
CA MET A 219 2.10 -6.91 0.95
C MET A 219 2.50 -7.82 -0.22
N VAL A 220 3.62 -8.52 -0.11
CA VAL A 220 4.08 -9.47 -1.14
C VAL A 220 3.05 -10.60 -1.30
N ALA A 221 2.52 -11.16 -0.21
CA ALA A 221 1.51 -12.21 -0.27
C ALA A 221 0.19 -11.75 -0.92
N ALA A 222 -0.26 -10.53 -0.59
CA ALA A 222 -1.44 -9.91 -1.21
C ALA A 222 -1.23 -9.69 -2.71
N ASN A 223 -0.06 -9.17 -3.11
CA ASN A 223 0.27 -8.98 -4.53
C ASN A 223 0.38 -10.30 -5.30
N VAL A 224 0.98 -11.35 -4.71
CA VAL A 224 1.00 -12.70 -5.30
C VAL A 224 -0.42 -13.20 -5.53
N THR A 225 -1.28 -13.08 -4.51
CA THR A 225 -2.69 -13.49 -4.60
C THR A 225 -3.39 -12.72 -5.73
N ASN A 226 -3.16 -11.40 -5.81
CA ASN A 226 -3.74 -10.56 -6.86
C ASN A 226 -3.31 -11.02 -8.25
N THR A 227 -2.00 -11.21 -8.49
CA THR A 227 -1.47 -11.69 -9.77
C THR A 227 -2.02 -13.06 -10.15
N ILE A 228 -2.12 -13.98 -9.19
CA ILE A 228 -2.71 -15.32 -9.41
C ILE A 228 -4.18 -15.19 -9.83
N THR A 229 -4.97 -14.34 -9.15
CA THR A 229 -6.38 -14.15 -9.53
C THR A 229 -6.55 -13.57 -10.93
N PHE A 230 -5.63 -12.70 -11.38
CA PHE A 230 -5.69 -12.18 -12.75
C PHE A 230 -5.38 -13.25 -13.82
N LEU A 231 -4.52 -14.23 -13.50
CA LEU A 231 -4.09 -15.27 -14.43
C LEU A 231 -5.03 -16.49 -14.49
N ILE A 232 -5.56 -16.92 -13.34
CA ILE A 232 -6.32 -18.18 -13.24
C ILE A 232 -7.82 -17.95 -13.32
N THR A 233 -8.32 -16.81 -12.82
CA THR A 233 -9.76 -16.59 -12.75
C THR A 233 -10.35 -16.30 -14.14
N PRO A 234 -11.39 -17.04 -14.57
CA PRO A 234 -12.05 -16.82 -15.86
C PRO A 234 -12.63 -15.40 -16.00
N SER A 235 -12.66 -14.88 -17.23
CA SER A 235 -13.37 -13.62 -17.55
C SER A 235 -14.82 -13.64 -17.06
N GLY A 236 -15.31 -12.53 -16.54
CA GLY A 236 -16.70 -12.45 -16.05
C GLY A 236 -16.89 -12.85 -14.58
N SER A 237 -15.84 -13.34 -13.92
CA SER A 237 -15.91 -13.65 -12.49
C SER A 237 -15.64 -12.41 -11.64
N PRO A 238 -16.44 -12.16 -10.58
CA PRO A 238 -16.20 -11.08 -9.63
C PRO A 238 -14.93 -11.32 -8.79
N MET A 239 -14.34 -12.53 -8.88
CA MET A 239 -13.13 -12.89 -8.13
C MET A 239 -11.83 -12.42 -8.79
N LYS A 240 -11.91 -11.77 -9.96
CA LYS A 240 -10.72 -11.33 -10.70
C LYS A 240 -10.26 -9.96 -10.20
N GLY A 241 -9.11 -9.90 -9.54
CA GLY A 241 -8.53 -8.66 -9.04
C GLY A 241 -9.04 -8.20 -7.66
N MET A 242 -9.74 -9.06 -6.92
CA MET A 242 -10.28 -8.78 -5.56
C MET A 242 -9.25 -8.19 -4.59
N SER A 243 -7.98 -8.60 -4.73
CA SER A 243 -6.94 -8.16 -3.79
C SER A 243 -6.43 -6.75 -4.08
N THR A 244 -6.85 -6.13 -5.19
CA THR A 244 -6.41 -4.78 -5.57
C THR A 244 -6.78 -3.73 -4.52
N THR A 245 -8.03 -3.75 -4.05
CA THR A 245 -8.51 -2.80 -3.03
C THR A 245 -7.78 -3.01 -1.70
N LEU A 246 -7.57 -4.27 -1.32
CA LEU A 246 -6.78 -4.63 -0.14
C LEU A 246 -5.35 -4.10 -0.25
N THR A 247 -4.67 -4.33 -1.37
CA THR A 247 -3.31 -3.84 -1.60
C THR A 247 -3.25 -2.30 -1.51
N ASN A 248 -4.21 -1.59 -2.08
CA ASN A 248 -4.25 -0.12 -2.01
C ASN A 248 -4.38 0.39 -0.58
N VAL A 249 -5.23 -0.25 0.23
CA VAL A 249 -5.35 0.06 1.67
C VAL A 249 -4.04 -0.21 2.41
N TYR A 250 -3.43 -1.37 2.18
CA TYR A 250 -2.17 -1.73 2.83
C TYR A 250 -1.02 -0.80 2.42
N VAL A 251 -0.99 -0.33 1.17
CA VAL A 251 -0.04 0.69 0.70
C VAL A 251 -0.16 1.97 1.53
N ALA A 252 -1.37 2.46 1.78
CA ALA A 252 -1.60 3.67 2.56
C ALA A 252 -1.22 3.51 4.05
N ALA A 253 -1.51 2.35 4.64
CA ALA A 253 -1.08 2.05 6.01
C ALA A 253 0.45 1.92 6.12
N ASN A 254 1.08 1.19 5.19
CA ASN A 254 2.53 1.01 5.17
C ASN A 254 3.27 2.32 4.91
N ALA A 255 2.68 3.20 4.10
CA ALA A 255 3.17 4.54 3.85
C ALA A 255 3.35 5.34 5.15
N THR A 256 2.33 5.35 6.00
CA THR A 256 2.36 5.99 7.31
C THR A 256 3.45 5.41 8.20
N SER A 257 3.51 4.09 8.30
CA SER A 257 4.54 3.42 9.11
C SER A 257 5.97 3.70 8.62
N SER A 258 6.15 3.80 7.30
CA SER A 258 7.44 4.05 6.66
C SER A 258 7.92 5.47 6.89
N TYR A 259 7.01 6.45 6.81
CA TYR A 259 7.33 7.85 7.10
C TYR A 259 7.72 8.04 8.57
N ARG A 260 6.96 7.47 9.52
CA ARG A 260 7.28 7.56 10.95
C ARG A 260 8.70 7.06 11.26
N ARG A 261 9.11 5.94 10.65
CA ARG A 261 10.46 5.39 10.80
C ARG A 261 11.53 6.26 10.17
N LEU A 262 11.25 6.85 9.00
CA LEU A 262 12.16 7.79 8.36
C LEU A 262 12.35 9.05 9.22
N PHE A 263 11.30 9.49 9.92
CA PHE A 263 11.36 10.59 10.86
C PHE A 263 12.16 10.24 12.11
N GLU A 264 11.96 9.05 12.68
CA GLU A 264 12.76 8.53 13.81
C GLU A 264 14.25 8.39 13.44
N LEU A 265 14.57 7.99 12.20
CA LEU A 265 15.93 7.89 11.70
C LEU A 265 16.53 9.23 11.25
N SER A 266 15.80 10.35 11.38
CA SER A 266 16.31 11.64 10.95
C SER A 266 17.40 12.15 11.91
N PRO A 267 18.49 12.75 11.40
CA PRO A 267 19.60 13.22 12.24
C PRO A 267 19.15 14.22 13.31
N GLU A 268 18.26 15.14 12.96
CA GLU A 268 17.71 16.15 13.88
C GLU A 268 16.99 15.50 15.07
N ARG A 269 16.28 14.38 14.86
CA ARG A 269 15.57 13.70 15.95
C ARG A 269 16.52 12.89 16.82
N MET A 270 17.49 12.19 16.23
CA MET A 270 18.54 11.51 16.99
C MET A 270 19.33 12.48 17.87
N GLU A 271 19.66 13.68 17.37
CA GLU A 271 20.32 14.74 18.16
C GLU A 271 19.45 15.21 19.33
N CYS A 272 18.13 15.41 19.13
CA CYS A 272 17.22 15.78 20.21
C CYS A 272 17.11 14.70 21.29
N ASP A 273 17.01 13.43 20.91
CA ASP A 273 16.91 12.32 21.86
C ASP A 273 18.24 12.14 22.63
N GLU A 274 19.39 12.32 21.95
CA GLU A 274 20.71 12.33 22.60
C GLU A 274 20.83 13.48 23.61
N HIS A 275 20.42 14.69 23.24
CA HIS A 275 20.47 15.85 24.11
C HIS A 275 19.51 15.74 25.30
N ALA A 276 18.33 15.15 25.11
CA ALA A 276 17.38 14.87 26.20
C ALA A 276 17.94 13.84 27.19
N SER A 277 18.55 12.76 26.69
CA SER A 277 19.19 11.75 27.54
C SER A 277 20.39 12.29 28.32
N ALA A 278 21.13 13.23 27.74
CA ALA A 278 22.24 13.92 28.41
C ALA A 278 21.73 14.82 29.56
N ILE A 279 20.60 15.51 29.37
CA ILE A 279 19.97 16.33 30.41
C ILE A 279 19.45 15.44 31.55
N GLU A 280 18.76 14.34 31.24
CA GLU A 280 18.24 13.41 32.23
C GLU A 280 19.38 12.77 33.06
N ALA A 281 20.49 12.44 32.42
CA ALA A 281 21.68 11.94 33.12
C ALA A 281 22.33 13.00 34.04
N ASP A 282 22.29 14.29 33.67
CA ASP A 282 22.82 15.38 34.50
C ASP A 282 21.91 15.67 35.71
N ASP A 283 20.59 15.60 35.53
CA ASP A 283 19.62 15.75 36.62
C ASP A 283 19.72 14.59 37.63
N LEU A 284 19.86 13.34 37.15
CA LEU A 284 20.09 12.19 38.03
C LEU A 284 21.39 12.30 38.84
N ARG A 285 22.45 12.88 38.26
CA ARG A 285 23.70 13.17 39.00
C ARG A 285 23.49 14.22 40.08
N ARG A 286 22.76 15.30 39.77
CA ARG A 286 22.46 16.37 40.74
C ARG A 286 21.59 15.90 41.89
N ASP A 287 20.66 14.99 41.65
CA ASP A 287 19.84 14.40 42.71
C ASP A 287 20.63 13.42 43.58
N ALA A 288 21.56 12.67 43.00
CA ALA A 288 22.49 11.82 43.76
C ALA A 288 23.38 12.65 44.70
N ASP A 289 23.94 13.77 44.22
CA ASP A 289 24.77 14.67 45.04
C ASP A 289 23.98 15.35 46.17
N ARG A 290 22.69 15.63 45.96
CA ARG A 290 21.81 16.17 47.02
C ARG A 290 21.46 15.13 48.09
N GLY A 291 21.35 13.85 47.72
CA GLY A 291 21.08 12.76 48.65
C GLY A 291 22.24 12.42 49.60
N THR A 292 23.48 12.80 49.27
CA THR A 292 24.67 12.57 50.10
C THR A 292 24.91 13.62 51.21
N HIS A 293 24.12 14.70 51.25
CA HIS A 293 24.28 15.79 52.23
C HIS A 293 23.25 15.77 53.38
N THR A 294 22.45 14.71 53.50
CA THR A 294 21.56 14.42 54.65
C THR A 294 22.08 13.24 55.45
#